data_AF-A0A821U8P4-F1
#
_entry.id   AF-A0A821U8P4-F1
#
_cell.length_a   1.000
_cell.length_b   1.000
_cell.length_c   1.000
_cell.angle_alpha   90.00
_cell.angle_beta   90.00
_cell.angle_gamma   90.00
#
_symmetry.space_group_name_H-M   'P 1'
#
loop_
_entity.id
_entity.type
_entity.pdbx_description
1 polymer ?
#
loop_
_entity_poly.entity_id
_entity_poly.type
_entity_poly.pdbx_seq_one_letter_code
_entity_poly.pdbx_strand_id
1 'polypeptide(L)'
;MILSTGRGLAIYGDENRWPKNIIPYDISAITDTLHLNLITNAMETLMYAVGTPNYQSTTRNSCVYFRPKKENDTNFLTIQYGKRCSAT
;
A
#
# COMPACT_ATOMS: atom_id res chain seq x y z
N MET A 1 -7.64 -15.47 21.70
CA MET A 1 -7.69 -14.30 20.81
C MET A 1 -6.28 -14.09 20.28
N ILE A 2 -5.95 -14.59 19.09
CA ILE A 2 -4.60 -14.48 18.52
C ILE A 2 -4.54 -13.13 17.80
N LEU A 3 -3.86 -12.16 18.39
CA LEU A 3 -3.43 -10.95 17.69
C LEU A 3 -2.35 -11.38 16.69
N SER A 4 -2.77 -11.68 15.46
CA SER A 4 -1.86 -11.83 14.33
C SER A 4 -1.19 -10.49 14.08
N THR A 5 -0.05 -10.24 14.72
CA THR A 5 0.88 -9.23 14.25
C THR A 5 1.44 -9.72 12.93
N GLY A 6 0.81 -9.31 11.82
CA GLY A 6 1.28 -9.60 10.48
C GLY A 6 2.63 -8.91 10.25
N ARG A 7 3.71 -9.47 10.80
CA ARG A 7 5.08 -9.08 10.47
C ARG A 7 5.38 -9.71 9.12
N GLY A 8 5.30 -8.92 8.07
CA GLY A 8 5.83 -9.32 6.76
C GLY A 8 7.32 -9.62 6.88
N LEU A 9 7.79 -10.64 6.18
CA LEU A 9 9.22 -10.86 5.99
C LEU A 9 9.73 -9.80 5.00
N ALA A 10 10.78 -9.07 5.37
CA ALA A 10 11.44 -8.18 4.44
C ALA A 10 12.18 -9.02 3.38
N ILE A 11 11.91 -8.73 2.11
CA ILE A 11 12.63 -9.34 0.99
C ILE A 11 13.92 -8.54 0.79
N TYR A 12 15.05 -9.24 0.74
CA TYR A 12 16.36 -8.63 0.46
C TYR A 12 16.55 -8.43 -1.06
N GLY A 13 17.42 -7.49 -1.44
CA GLY A 13 17.68 -7.12 -2.83
C GLY A 13 17.05 -5.78 -3.20
N ASP A 14 17.82 -4.91 -3.85
CA ASP A 14 17.34 -3.59 -4.29
C ASP A 14 16.39 -3.71 -5.50
N GLU A 15 16.50 -4.79 -6.26
CA GLU A 15 15.60 -5.15 -7.36
C GLU A 15 14.16 -5.42 -6.91
N ASN A 16 13.97 -5.78 -5.63
CA ASN A 16 12.67 -6.05 -5.03
C ASN A 16 12.04 -4.79 -4.40
N ARG A 17 12.67 -3.62 -4.55
CA ARG A 17 12.22 -2.36 -3.97
C ARG A 17 11.53 -1.48 -5.01
N TRP A 18 10.53 -0.73 -4.54
CA TRP A 18 9.91 0.29 -5.35
C TRP A 18 10.90 1.42 -5.65
N PRO A 19 11.14 1.76 -6.93
CA PRO A 19 12.07 2.83 -7.30
C PRO A 19 11.68 4.16 -6.64
N LYS A 20 12.66 4.82 -6.02
CA LYS A 20 12.47 6.11 -5.31
C LYS A 20 11.38 6.06 -4.24
N ASN A 21 11.04 4.87 -3.73
CA ASN A 21 9.96 4.64 -2.77
C ASN A 21 8.57 5.06 -3.28
N ILE A 22 8.39 5.18 -4.60
CA ILE A 22 7.12 5.55 -5.23
C ILE A 22 6.41 4.28 -5.67
N ILE A 23 5.16 4.13 -5.24
CA ILE A 23 4.29 2.99 -5.54
C ILE A 23 3.12 3.50 -6.38
N PRO A 24 3.18 3.38 -7.71
CA PRO A 24 2.03 3.65 -8.55
C PRO A 24 0.94 2.59 -8.31
N TYR A 25 -0.32 3.00 -8.25
CA TYR A 25 -1.44 2.08 -8.08
C TYR A 25 -2.56 2.31 -9.10
N ASP A 26 -3.26 1.24 -9.41
CA ASP A 26 -4.53 1.20 -10.13
C ASP A 26 -5.58 0.59 -9.20
N ILE A 27 -6.61 1.37 -8.88
CA ILE A 27 -7.72 0.97 -8.01
C ILE A 27 -9.08 1.05 -8.76
N SER A 28 -9.05 1.19 -10.08
CA SER A 28 -10.25 1.38 -10.91
C SER A 28 -11.27 0.24 -10.80
N ALA A 29 -10.83 -0.96 -10.40
CA ALA A 29 -11.69 -2.12 -10.17
C ALA A 29 -12.52 -2.02 -8.86
N ILE A 30 -12.18 -1.10 -7.95
CA ILE A 30 -12.91 -0.91 -6.69
C ILE A 30 -14.00 0.13 -6.89
N THR A 31 -15.22 -0.35 -7.12
CA THR A 31 -16.39 0.50 -7.40
C THR A 31 -17.18 0.89 -6.15
N ASP A 32 -16.91 0.24 -5.01
CA ASP A 32 -17.58 0.55 -3.75
C ASP A 32 -16.86 1.69 -3.04
N THR A 33 -17.59 2.77 -2.75
CA THR A 33 -17.05 3.98 -2.14
C THR A 33 -16.49 3.75 -0.73
N LEU A 34 -17.10 2.87 0.06
CA LEU A 34 -16.60 2.54 1.40
C LEU A 34 -15.26 1.81 1.28
N HIS A 35 -15.16 0.81 0.40
CA HIS A 35 -13.90 0.11 0.18
C HIS A 35 -12.81 1.02 -0.38
N LEU A 36 -13.17 1.91 -1.33
CA LEU A 36 -12.24 2.90 -1.85
C LEU A 36 -11.67 3.76 -0.72
N ASN A 37 -12.52 4.31 0.15
CA ASN A 37 -12.10 5.13 1.29
C ASN A 37 -11.23 4.37 2.30
N LEU A 38 -11.55 3.10 2.56
CA LEU A 38 -10.75 2.28 3.47
C LEU A 38 -9.35 2.01 2.90
N ILE A 39 -9.25 1.74 1.60
CA ILE A 39 -7.98 1.46 0.93
C ILE A 39 -7.14 2.73 0.82
N THR A 40 -7.73 3.88 0.47
CA THR A 40 -7.01 5.16 0.41
C THR A 40 -6.48 5.57 1.79
N ASN A 41 -7.29 5.45 2.84
CA ASN A 41 -6.86 5.72 4.21
C ASN A 41 -5.73 4.78 4.66
N ALA A 42 -5.77 3.50 4.27
CA ALA A 42 -4.67 2.57 4.54
C ALA A 42 -3.37 2.99 3.83
N MET A 43 -3.44 3.40 2.55
CA MET A 43 -2.29 3.91 1.80
C MET A 43 -1.72 5.19 2.43
N GLU A 44 -2.58 6.13 2.81
CA GLU A 44 -2.19 7.34 3.52
C GLU A 44 -1.49 7.00 4.84
N THR A 45 -2.06 6.11 5.65
CA THR A 45 -1.46 5.71 6.93
C THR A 45 -0.04 5.15 6.75
N LEU A 46 0.20 4.36 5.70
CA LEU A 46 1.52 3.84 5.35
C LEU A 46 2.52 4.93 4.91
N MET A 47 2.03 6.06 4.41
CA MET A 47 2.86 7.24 4.09
C MET A 47 3.26 8.02 5.34
N TYR A 48 2.58 7.85 6.46
CA TYR A 48 2.94 8.49 7.74
C TYR A 48 3.74 7.54 8.65
N ALA A 49 3.43 6.25 8.67
CA ALA A 49 4.13 5.24 9.48
C ALA A 49 4.23 3.88 8.78
N VAL A 50 5.45 3.34 8.63
CA VAL A 50 5.67 1.97 8.14
C VAL A 50 5.80 1.01 9.33
N GLY A 51 5.12 -0.14 9.28
CA GLY A 51 5.27 -1.23 10.25
C GLY A 51 4.10 -1.38 11.24
N THR A 52 3.57 -0.28 11.74
CA THR A 52 2.33 -0.26 12.56
C THR A 52 1.49 0.93 12.14
N PRO A 53 0.32 0.71 11.51
CA PRO A 53 -0.59 1.79 11.16
C PRO A 53 -0.98 2.56 12.44
N ASN A 54 -0.49 3.79 12.58
CA ASN A 54 -0.96 4.70 13.62
C ASN A 54 -1.74 5.83 12.93
N TYR A 55 -3.06 5.74 12.99
CA TYR A 55 -4.00 6.71 12.43
C TYR A 55 -3.91 8.10 13.07
N GLN A 56 -3.15 8.25 14.17
CA GLN A 56 -2.88 9.52 14.84
C GLN A 56 -1.49 10.08 14.55
N SER A 57 -0.71 9.43 13.67
CA SER A 57 0.63 9.91 13.35
C SER A 57 0.57 11.20 12.54
N THR A 58 0.98 12.30 13.15
CA THR A 58 1.09 13.62 12.47
C THR A 58 2.45 13.82 11.80
N THR A 59 3.45 12.99 12.14
CA THR A 59 4.79 13.06 11.57
C THR A 59 4.94 12.05 10.44
N ARG A 60 5.40 12.52 9.28
CA ARG A 60 5.67 11.67 8.11
C ARG A 60 7.01 10.94 8.30
N ASN A 61 6.97 9.75 8.89
CA ASN A 61 8.17 8.93 9.16
C ASN A 61 8.46 7.90 8.06
N SER A 62 7.57 7.79 7.06
CA SER A 62 7.75 6.90 5.92
C SER A 62 8.27 7.66 4.71
N CYS A 63 9.24 7.05 4.02
CA CYS A 63 9.70 7.50 2.72
C CYS A 63 8.82 6.97 1.57
N VAL A 64 7.85 6.09 1.86
CA VAL A 64 6.95 5.51 0.86
C VAL A 64 5.92 6.55 0.41
N TYR A 65 5.60 6.53 -0.87
CA TYR A 65 4.62 7.41 -1.48
C TYR A 65 3.74 6.65 -2.46
N PHE A 66 2.44 6.62 -2.20
CA PHE A 66 1.45 6.08 -3.13
C PHE A 66 0.95 7.18 -4.07
N ARG A 67 0.80 6.85 -5.35
CA ARG A 67 0.14 7.74 -6.32
C ARG A 67 -0.64 6.96 -7.37
N PRO A 68 -1.66 7.56 -7.99
CA PRO A 68 -2.28 6.98 -9.17
C PRO A 68 -1.23 6.67 -10.25
N LYS A 69 -1.42 5.55 -10.95
CA LYS A 69 -0.57 5.19 -12.09
C LYS A 69 -0.68 6.25 -13.20
N LYS A 70 0.40 6.41 -13.93
CA LYS A 70 0.52 7.18 -15.16
C LYS A 70 0.76 6.24 -16.32
N GLU A 71 0.55 6.73 -17.53
CA GLU A 71 0.69 5.93 -18.76
C GLU A 71 2.10 5.31 -18.94
N ASN A 72 3.13 5.97 -18.40
CA ASN A 72 4.52 5.51 -18.49
C ASN A 72 4.97 4.61 -17.31
N ASP A 73 4.08 4.26 -16.39
CA ASP A 73 4.42 3.37 -15.29
C ASP A 73 4.40 1.91 -15.76
N THR A 74 5.58 1.28 -15.80
CA THR A 74 5.73 -0.13 -16.21
C THR A 74 5.49 -1.11 -15.06
N ASN A 75 5.72 -0.69 -13.82
CA ASN A 75 5.49 -1.48 -12.61
C ASN A 75 4.53 -0.71 -11.70
N PHE A 76 3.40 -1.32 -11.34
CA PHE A 76 2.38 -0.70 -10.51
C PHE A 76 1.56 -1.77 -9.78
N LEU A 77 0.93 -1.39 -8.67
CA LEU A 77 -0.01 -2.25 -7.97
C LEU A 77 -1.38 -2.21 -8.67
N THR A 78 -1.97 -3.38 -8.91
CA THR A 78 -3.38 -3.48 -9.30
C THR A 78 -4.18 -3.93 -8.08
N ILE A 79 -5.10 -3.08 -7.62
CA ILE A 79 -5.97 -3.36 -6.49
C ILE A 79 -7.34 -3.73 -7.03
N GLN A 80 -7.76 -4.96 -6.75
CA GLN A 80 -8.99 -5.55 -7.29
C GLN A 80 -9.60 -6.53 -6.29
N TYR A 81 -10.90 -6.79 -6.43
CA TYR A 81 -11.55 -7.81 -5.63
C TYR A 81 -11.03 -9.20 -5.97
N GLY A 82 -10.65 -9.94 -4.93
CA GLY A 82 -10.25 -11.34 -5.01
C GLY A 82 -11.06 -12.20 -4.05
N LYS A 83 -10.96 -13.52 -4.21
CA LYS A 83 -11.58 -14.47 -3.28
C LYS A 83 -10.98 -14.39 -1.86
N ARG A 84 -9.74 -13.91 -1.75
CA ARG A 84 -8.95 -13.75 -0.52
C ARG A 84 -7.99 -12.58 -0.67
N CYS A 85 -7.47 -12.08 0.43
CA CYS A 85 -6.37 -11.12 0.43
C CYS A 85 -5.07 -11.81 0.01
N SER A 86 -4.45 -11.36 -1.07
CA SER A 86 -3.17 -11.89 -1.57
C SER A 86 -2.43 -10.78 -2.32
N ALA A 87 -1.10 -10.80 -2.24
CA ALA A 87 -0.21 -9.99 -3.06
C ALA A 87 0.69 -10.95 -3.85
N THR A 88 0.64 -10.83 -5.17
CA THR A 88 1.39 -11.66 -6.14
C THR A 88 2.00 -10.76 -7.18
#